data_AF-A0A537CA67-F1
#
_entry.id   AF-A0A537CA67-F1
#
_cell.length_a   1.000
_cell.length_b   1.000
_cell.length_c   1.000
_cell.angle_alpha   90.00
_cell.angle_beta   90.00
_cell.angle_gamma   90.00
#
_symmetry.space_group_name_H-M   'P 1'
#
loop_
_entity.id
_entity.type
_entity.pdbx_description
1 polymer ?
#
loop_
_entity_poly.entity_id
_entity_poly.type
_entity_poly.pdbx_seq_one_letter_code
_entity_poly.pdbx_strand_id
1 'polypeptide(L)'
;MERKQVPVGQLEFGMYVAELDRPWTDTPFMFQGFHLRTDQQLQTLKKFCKHVFVDMEKTEIEDRSRPRLVLPRFKIRGNTAYPETVNVETEVKRAAPVYTQTVAAVNELLRPLAQGGTVLEGKEVKE
;
A
#
# COMPACT_ATOMS: atom_id res chain seq x y z
N MET A 1 -15.82 -6.95 0.11
CA MET A 1 -15.62 -5.77 -0.74
C MET A 1 -16.92 -5.42 -1.42
N GLU A 2 -17.84 -4.81 -0.67
CA GLU A 2 -19.12 -4.34 -1.20
C GLU A 2 -18.91 -2.97 -1.87
N ARG A 3 -18.97 -2.95 -3.21
CA ARG A 3 -18.88 -1.72 -4.01
C ARG A 3 -20.28 -1.28 -4.40
N LYS A 4 -20.65 -0.07 -4.03
CA LYS A 4 -21.93 0.53 -4.40
C LYS A 4 -21.73 1.60 -5.46
N GLN A 5 -22.49 1.53 -6.55
CA GLN A 5 -22.53 2.59 -7.54
C GLN A 5 -23.30 3.79 -6.97
N VAL A 6 -22.64 4.96 -6.91
CA VAL A 6 -23.21 6.19 -6.39
C VAL A 6 -23.08 7.29 -7.46
N PRO A 7 -24.15 8.04 -7.78
CA PRO A 7 -24.06 9.21 -8.63
C PRO A 7 -23.16 10.26 -7.98
N VAL A 8 -22.35 10.96 -8.78
CA VAL A 8 -21.41 11.97 -8.24
C VAL A 8 -22.10 13.10 -7.47
N GLY A 9 -23.38 13.38 -7.79
CA GLY A 9 -24.20 14.36 -7.07
C GLY A 9 -24.56 13.95 -5.63
N GLN A 10 -24.44 12.67 -5.27
CA GLN A 10 -24.76 12.13 -3.94
C GLN A 10 -23.51 11.72 -3.16
N LEU A 11 -22.32 12.08 -3.64
CA LEU A 11 -21.07 11.82 -2.93
C LEU A 11 -20.93 12.74 -1.72
N GLU A 12 -20.61 12.14 -0.57
CA GLU A 12 -20.32 12.86 0.66
C GLU A 12 -18.84 12.75 1.02
N PHE A 13 -18.34 13.75 1.76
CA PHE A 13 -16.99 13.72 2.29
C PHE A 13 -16.80 12.52 3.24
N GLY A 14 -15.65 11.87 3.14
CA GLY A 14 -15.35 10.63 3.86
C GLY A 14 -15.63 9.36 3.05
N MET A 15 -16.33 9.47 1.92
CA MET A 15 -16.56 8.32 1.05
C MET A 15 -15.28 7.82 0.37
N TYR A 16 -15.08 6.50 0.33
CA TYR A 16 -13.95 5.88 -0.38
C TYR A 16 -14.34 5.53 -1.82
N VAL A 17 -13.83 6.29 -2.79
CA VAL A 17 -14.03 5.98 -4.21
C VAL A 17 -13.06 4.87 -4.58
N ALA A 18 -13.56 3.72 -5.00
CA ALA A 18 -12.74 2.58 -5.43
C ALA A 18 -12.54 2.55 -6.95
N GLU A 19 -13.53 3.01 -7.71
CA GLU A 19 -13.52 2.93 -9.17
C GLU A 19 -14.35 4.07 -9.78
N LEU A 20 -13.95 4.50 -10.97
CA LEU A 20 -14.61 5.55 -11.74
C LEU A 20 -15.29 4.94 -12.96
N ASP A 21 -16.29 5.63 -13.50
CA ASP A 21 -16.95 5.28 -14.77
C ASP A 21 -16.00 5.39 -16.00
N ARG A 22 -14.78 5.89 -15.80
CA ARG A 22 -13.77 6.11 -16.84
C ARG A 22 -12.40 5.59 -16.42
N PRO A 23 -11.53 5.23 -17.38
CA PRO A 23 -10.16 4.87 -17.06
C PRO A 23 -9.45 6.00 -16.31
N TRP A 24 -8.74 5.64 -15.24
CA TRP A 24 -8.00 6.59 -14.40
C TRP A 24 -7.00 7.46 -15.17
N THR A 25 -6.47 6.94 -16.29
CA THR A 25 -5.55 7.64 -17.20
C THR A 25 -6.13 8.91 -17.81
N ASP A 26 -7.46 9.02 -17.90
CA ASP A 26 -8.17 10.19 -18.44
C ASP A 26 -8.60 11.17 -17.32
N THR A 27 -8.14 10.95 -16.09
CA THR A 27 -8.51 11.77 -14.94
C THR A 27 -7.28 12.30 -14.21
N PRO A 28 -7.33 13.51 -13.63
CA PRO A 28 -6.19 14.11 -12.94
C PRO A 28 -6.01 13.54 -11.51
N PHE A 29 -6.34 12.26 -11.29
CA PHE A 29 -6.12 11.58 -10.01
C PHE A 29 -4.77 10.84 -10.02
N MET A 30 -3.95 11.09 -9.00
CA MET A 30 -2.63 10.45 -8.87
C MET A 30 -2.70 8.96 -8.52
N PHE A 31 -3.78 8.50 -7.88
CA PHE A 31 -3.88 7.14 -7.35
C PHE A 31 -5.22 6.51 -7.67
N GLN A 32 -5.20 5.19 -7.90
CA GLN A 32 -6.41 4.37 -8.03
C GLN A 32 -7.00 4.12 -6.64
N GLY A 33 -8.13 4.76 -6.39
CA GLY A 33 -8.86 4.67 -5.15
C GLY A 33 -8.40 5.68 -4.08
N PHE A 34 -9.33 6.49 -3.57
CA PHE A 34 -9.02 7.52 -2.58
C PHE A 34 -10.25 7.90 -1.73
N HIS A 35 -9.99 8.41 -0.52
CA HIS A 35 -11.03 9.05 0.29
C HIS A 35 -11.32 10.46 -0.20
N LEU A 36 -12.61 10.75 -0.41
CA LEU A 36 -13.07 12.08 -0.78
C LEU A 36 -12.96 13.01 0.43
N ARG A 37 -11.92 13.86 0.45
CA ARG A 37 -11.62 14.75 1.59
C ARG A 37 -11.69 16.23 1.23
N THR A 38 -11.50 16.58 -0.04
CA THR A 38 -11.42 17.97 -0.48
C THR A 38 -12.49 18.30 -1.51
N ASP A 39 -12.95 19.56 -1.52
CA ASP A 39 -13.93 20.02 -2.52
C ASP A 39 -13.37 19.95 -3.94
N GLN A 40 -12.07 20.21 -4.11
CA GLN A 40 -11.39 20.09 -5.41
C GLN A 40 -11.53 18.67 -6.01
N GLN A 41 -11.43 17.62 -5.18
CA GLN A 41 -11.65 16.25 -5.62
C GLN A 41 -13.11 16.04 -6.06
N LEU A 42 -14.08 16.57 -5.30
CA LEU A 42 -15.50 16.48 -5.65
C LEU A 42 -15.82 17.22 -6.96
N GLN A 43 -15.28 18.42 -7.16
CA GLN A 43 -15.46 19.17 -8.40
C GLN A 43 -14.85 18.45 -9.60
N THR A 44 -13.70 17.81 -9.40
CA THR A 44 -13.04 16.99 -10.42
C THR A 44 -13.92 15.80 -10.78
N LEU A 45 -14.41 15.05 -9.78
CA LEU A 45 -15.33 13.94 -10.03
C LEU A 45 -16.59 14.41 -10.77
N LYS A 46 -17.15 15.58 -10.44
CA LYS A 46 -18.33 16.15 -11.13
C LYS A 46 -18.06 16.49 -12.59
N LYS A 47 -16.82 16.87 -12.93
CA LYS A 47 -16.43 17.21 -14.31
C LYS A 47 -16.17 15.98 -15.17
N PHE A 48 -15.54 14.95 -14.61
CA PHE A 48 -15.05 13.80 -15.37
C PHE A 48 -15.95 12.55 -15.31
N CYS A 49 -16.76 12.39 -14.25
CA CYS A 49 -17.53 11.16 -14.00
C CYS A 49 -19.02 11.46 -13.77
N LYS A 50 -19.90 10.56 -14.24
CA LYS A 50 -21.34 10.60 -13.91
C LYS A 50 -21.67 9.77 -12.67
N HIS A 51 -21.04 8.60 -12.57
CA HIS A 51 -21.18 7.67 -11.46
C HIS A 51 -19.79 7.23 -11.00
N VAL A 52 -19.68 6.83 -9.74
CA VAL A 52 -18.46 6.23 -9.18
C VAL A 52 -18.85 5.04 -8.31
N PHE A 53 -17.92 4.12 -8.12
CA PHE A 53 -18.11 2.99 -7.22
C PHE A 53 -17.44 3.29 -5.89
N VAL A 54 -18.22 3.32 -4.83
CA VAL A 54 -17.78 3.59 -3.46
C VAL A 54 -17.67 2.27 -2.70
N ASP A 55 -16.57 2.07 -1.99
CA ASP A 55 -16.40 0.94 -1.07
C ASP A 55 -16.97 1.32 0.29
N MET A 56 -18.06 0.66 0.69
CA MET A 56 -18.76 0.97 1.95
C MET A 56 -17.99 0.50 3.18
N GLU A 57 -17.15 -0.53 3.07
CA GLU A 57 -16.35 -1.04 4.20
C GLU A 57 -15.19 -0.08 4.54
N LYS A 58 -14.71 0.69 3.57
CA LYS A 58 -13.64 1.68 3.72
C LYS A 58 -14.16 3.12 3.89
N THR A 59 -15.46 3.31 3.76
CA THR A 59 -16.12 4.61 3.85
C THR A 59 -16.09 5.07 5.31
N GLU A 60 -15.39 6.16 5.58
CA GLU A 60 -15.36 6.81 6.89
C GLU A 60 -16.28 8.03 6.81
N ILE A 61 -17.58 7.80 6.61
CA ILE A 61 -18.55 8.89 6.72
C ILE A 61 -18.56 9.27 8.20
N GLU A 62 -17.90 10.39 8.52
CA GLU A 62 -17.99 11.01 9.83
C GLU A 62 -19.46 11.37 10.05
N ASP A 63 -20.21 10.50 10.74
CA ASP A 63 -21.53 10.83 11.25
C ASP A 63 -21.38 12.08 12.12
N ARG A 64 -21.79 13.24 11.58
CA ARG A 64 -21.70 14.55 12.27
C ARG A 64 -22.46 14.56 13.60
N SER A 65 -23.31 13.57 13.84
CA SER A 65 -24.07 13.37 15.08
C SER A 65 -23.25 12.66 16.17
N ARG A 66 -22.13 12.01 15.82
CA ARG A 66 -21.26 11.32 16.78
C ARG A 66 -20.20 12.29 17.30
N PRO A 67 -20.03 12.42 18.63
CA PRO A 67 -18.92 13.19 19.17
C PRO A 67 -17.62 12.62 18.62
N ARG A 68 -16.75 13.50 18.10
CA ARG A 68 -15.41 13.15 17.66
C ARG A 68 -14.64 12.52 18.82
N LEU A 69 -14.66 11.20 18.90
CA LEU A 69 -13.63 10.47 19.61
C LEU A 69 -12.35 10.75 18.85
N VAL A 70 -11.50 11.60 19.43
CA VAL A 70 -10.12 11.79 18.99
C VAL A 70 -9.40 10.48 19.29
N LEU A 71 -9.65 9.46 18.48
CA LEU A 71 -8.91 8.22 18.53
C LEU A 71 -7.51 8.56 18.01
N PRO A 72 -6.44 8.12 18.70
CA PRO A 72 -5.09 8.31 18.21
C PRO A 72 -5.02 7.76 16.79
N ARG A 73 -4.55 8.60 15.86
CA ARG A 73 -4.32 8.23 14.46
C ARG A 73 -3.40 7.01 14.50
N PHE A 74 -3.90 5.87 14.01
CA PHE A 74 -3.31 4.53 14.09
C PHE A 74 -3.44 3.85 15.46
N LYS A 75 -4.52 3.08 15.63
CA LYS A 75 -4.43 1.86 16.46
C LYS A 75 -3.66 0.83 15.62
N ILE A 76 -2.34 0.74 15.84
CA ILE A 76 -1.55 -0.40 15.37
C ILE A 76 -2.27 -1.64 15.91
N ARG A 77 -2.88 -2.44 15.03
CA ARG A 77 -3.51 -3.70 15.43
C ARG A 77 -2.38 -4.68 15.72
N GLY A 78 -1.97 -4.72 16.97
CA GLY A 78 -0.91 -5.60 17.47
C GLY A 78 -0.15 -4.91 18.58
N ASN A 79 0.00 -5.58 19.72
CA ASN A 79 0.88 -5.14 20.81
C ASN A 79 2.35 -5.54 20.54
N THR A 80 2.70 -5.83 19.28
CA THR A 80 4.05 -6.23 18.90
C THR A 80 4.92 -4.99 18.87
N ALA A 81 5.50 -4.67 20.02
CA ALA A 81 6.62 -3.76 20.09
C ALA A 81 7.80 -4.46 19.40
N TYR A 82 8.42 -3.80 18.42
CA TYR A 82 9.72 -4.16 17.89
C TYR A 82 10.74 -3.22 18.54
N PRO A 83 11.18 -3.51 19.78
CA PRO A 83 12.20 -2.69 20.41
C PRO A 83 13.47 -2.74 19.55
N GLU A 84 14.06 -1.57 19.31
CA GLU A 84 15.38 -1.50 18.70
C GLU A 84 16.40 -2.06 19.70
N THR A 85 16.76 -3.33 19.51
CA THR A 85 17.70 -4.03 20.40
C THR A 85 19.13 -3.54 20.22
N VAL A 86 19.48 -3.14 18.99
CA VAL A 86 20.83 -2.76 18.59
C VAL A 86 20.75 -1.66 17.53
N ASN A 87 21.66 -0.69 17.61
CA ASN A 87 21.75 0.37 16.62
C ASN A 87 22.09 -0.20 15.23
N VAL A 88 21.46 0.36 14.20
CA VAL A 88 21.61 -0.05 12.79
C VAL A 88 23.08 -0.16 12.36
N GLU A 89 23.96 0.75 12.80
CA GLU A 89 25.38 0.75 12.40
C GLU A 89 26.10 -0.52 12.87
N THR A 90 25.75 -1.02 14.05
CA THR A 90 26.33 -2.23 14.63
C THR A 90 25.78 -3.48 13.94
N GLU A 91 24.47 -3.50 13.65
CA GLU A 91 23.83 -4.58 12.90
C GLU A 91 24.41 -4.71 11.49
N VAL A 92 24.59 -3.60 10.78
CA VAL A 92 25.15 -3.60 9.42
C VAL A 92 26.60 -4.12 9.41
N LYS A 93 27.42 -3.74 10.40
CA LYS A 93 28.80 -4.25 10.51
C LYS A 93 28.83 -5.75 10.80
N ARG A 94 27.94 -6.24 11.66
CA ARG A 94 27.83 -7.67 11.98
C ARG A 94 27.32 -8.50 10.80
N ALA A 95 26.37 -7.96 10.03
CA ALA A 95 25.78 -8.64 8.87
C ALA A 95 26.65 -8.59 7.61
N ALA A 96 27.59 -7.65 7.51
CA ALA A 96 28.48 -7.49 6.36
C ALA A 96 29.19 -8.78 5.87
N PRO A 97 29.83 -9.60 6.74
CA PRO A 97 30.47 -10.84 6.29
C PRO A 97 29.46 -11.87 5.75
N VAL A 98 28.32 -12.04 6.42
CA VAL A 98 27.28 -12.97 5.96
C VAL A 98 26.71 -12.50 4.63
N TYR A 99 26.40 -11.20 4.50
CA TYR A 99 25.91 -10.61 3.26
C TYR A 99 26.85 -10.83 2.09
N THR A 100 28.15 -10.58 2.26
CA THR A 100 29.13 -10.80 1.18
C THR A 100 29.24 -12.27 0.78
N GLN A 101 29.17 -13.19 1.75
CA GLN A 101 29.14 -14.63 1.48
C GLN A 101 27.86 -15.06 0.76
N THR A 102 26.70 -14.56 1.17
CA THR A 102 25.41 -14.86 0.52
C THR A 102 25.39 -14.35 -0.91
N VAL A 103 25.86 -13.12 -1.16
CA VAL A 103 25.92 -12.55 -2.51
C VAL A 103 26.85 -13.39 -3.41
N ALA A 104 27.99 -13.83 -2.89
CA ALA A 104 28.89 -14.72 -3.62
C ALA A 104 28.23 -16.08 -3.92
N ALA A 105 27.57 -16.69 -2.95
CA ALA A 105 26.87 -17.96 -3.12
C ALA A 105 25.71 -17.87 -4.13
N VAL A 106 24.95 -16.78 -4.13
CA VAL A 106 23.87 -16.52 -5.09
C VAL A 106 24.43 -16.33 -6.50
N ASN A 107 25.51 -15.57 -6.66
CA ASN A 107 26.15 -15.40 -7.96
C ASN A 107 26.68 -16.72 -8.53
N GLU A 108 27.28 -17.57 -7.68
CA GLU A 108 27.71 -18.91 -8.07
C GLU A 108 26.51 -19.80 -8.45
N LEU A 109 25.43 -19.76 -7.67
CA LEU A 109 24.21 -20.52 -7.96
C LEU A 109 23.58 -20.11 -9.30
N LEU A 110 23.59 -18.82 -9.63
CA LEU A 110 22.99 -18.31 -10.87
C LEU A 110 23.90 -18.47 -12.11
N ARG A 111 25.18 -18.83 -11.91
CA ARG A 111 26.17 -19.00 -12.98
C ARG A 111 25.75 -19.99 -14.09
N PRO A 112 25.13 -21.15 -13.80
CA PRO A 112 24.67 -22.08 -14.83
C PRO A 112 23.52 -21.53 -15.67
N LEU A 113 22.61 -20.75 -15.09
CA LEU A 113 21.50 -20.13 -15.83
C LEU A 113 22.01 -19.13 -16.86
N ALA A 114 23.03 -18.34 -16.51
CA ALA A 114 23.68 -17.42 -17.45
C ALA A 114 24.34 -18.12 -18.64
N GLN A 115 24.67 -19.41 -18.49
CA GLN A 115 25.32 -20.25 -19.52
C GLN A 115 24.33 -21.19 -20.23
N GLY A 116 23.01 -21.09 -19.96
CA GLY A 116 21.96 -21.89 -20.59
C GLY A 116 21.67 -23.23 -19.93
N GLY A 117 22.20 -23.49 -18.72
CA GLY A 117 21.83 -24.63 -17.89
C GLY A 117 20.46 -24.45 -17.23
N THR A 118 19.76 -25.55 -16.93
CA THR A 118 18.39 -25.56 -16.35
C THR A 118 18.33 -26.03 -14.89
N VAL A 119 19.46 -26.40 -14.29
CA VAL A 119 19.53 -27.00 -12.95
C VAL A 119 20.34 -26.11 -12.02
N LEU A 120 19.81 -25.86 -10.82
CA LEU A 120 20.41 -25.07 -9.75
C LEU A 120 20.73 -25.99 -8.57
N GLU A 121 21.97 -26.01 -8.10
CA GLU A 121 22.36 -26.67 -6.85
C GLU A 121 22.59 -25.61 -5.76
N GLY A 122 21.80 -25.68 -4.69
CA GLY A 122 21.90 -24.78 -3.53
C GLY A 122 22.91 -25.26 -2.50
N LYS A 123 23.80 -24.36 -2.05
CA LYS A 123 24.64 -24.55 -0.85
C LYS A 123 24.12 -23.68 0.28
N GLU A 124 24.06 -24.23 1.50
CA GLU A 124 23.65 -23.50 2.70
C GLU A 124 24.78 -22.60 3.20
N VAL A 125 24.47 -21.34 3.49
CA VAL A 125 25.39 -20.38 4.12
C VAL A 125 24.95 -20.19 5.56
N LYS A 126 25.81 -20.56 6.51
CA LYS A 126 25.54 -20.44 7.96
C LYS A 126 25.94 -19.06 8.47
N GLU A 127 25.13 -18.54 9.39
CA GLU A 127 25.34 -17.27 10.11
C GLU A 127 26.54 -17.32 11.07
#